data_AF-Q64VQ4-F1
#
_entry.id   AF-Q64VQ4-F1
#
_cell.length_a   1.000
_cell.length_b   1.000
_cell.length_c   1.000
_cell.angle_alpha   90.00
_cell.angle_beta   90.00
_cell.angle_gamma   90.00
#
_symmetry.space_group_name_H-M   'P 1'
#
loop_
_entity.id
_entity.type
_entity.pdbx_description
1 polymer ?
#
loop_
_entity_poly.entity_id
_entity_poly.type
_entity_poly.pdbx_seq_one_letter_code
_entity_poly.pdbx_strand_id
1 'polypeptide(L)'
;MYTVNLKRIFIVSLFIAIPFMLSAQLTYGTTGLLHAPSAEMQKDKTVMLGANFMNKEITPPTWYYYTYNYYLNVTILPWMEVAYTCTLFKAEALGLKPYGYSGFTNQDRYFSLRLRALKEGQFWKYMPAVVVGTSDPFTSSGNGVVAPTEGNGYFSRFYIAATRHVQLGRETVGVHLSYLYNKRIEYKLNGIAAGISYNPSFHPQLKLIAEYDSKDFALGATYLLFNHLHAQVELQRMKYFTGGLTFQFRLSGKDGMKKQKRNKELKQKMK
;
A
#
# COMPACT_ATOMS: atom_id res chain seq x y z
N MET A 1 -6.11 -3.83 -49.63
CA MET A 1 -5.47 -4.97 -48.91
C MET A 1 -4.72 -4.38 -47.72
N TYR A 2 -5.33 -4.38 -46.54
CA TYR A 2 -4.76 -3.68 -45.37
C TYR A 2 -3.66 -4.55 -44.75
N THR A 3 -2.41 -4.10 -44.84
CA THR A 3 -1.25 -4.69 -44.17
C THR A 3 -1.34 -4.38 -42.68
N VAL A 4 -1.91 -5.31 -41.91
CA VAL A 4 -1.94 -5.20 -40.46
C VAL A 4 -0.53 -5.41 -39.92
N ASN A 5 0.06 -4.35 -39.36
CA ASN A 5 1.43 -4.37 -38.85
C ASN A 5 1.53 -5.30 -37.62
N LEU A 6 2.05 -6.52 -37.83
CA LEU A 6 2.18 -7.56 -36.80
C LEU A 6 2.93 -7.10 -35.53
N LYS A 7 3.80 -6.09 -35.64
CA LYS A 7 4.53 -5.53 -34.48
C LYS A 7 3.62 -4.71 -33.56
N ARG A 8 2.59 -4.03 -34.10
CA ARG A 8 1.57 -3.33 -33.30
C ARG A 8 0.59 -4.31 -32.64
N ILE A 9 0.24 -5.41 -33.31
CA ILE A 9 -0.59 -6.47 -32.71
C ILE A 9 0.16 -7.17 -31.56
N PHE A 10 1.48 -7.30 -31.63
CA PHE A 10 2.27 -7.92 -30.56
C PHE A 10 2.33 -7.08 -29.28
N ILE A 11 2.30 -5.75 -29.41
CA ILE A 11 2.25 -4.83 -28.26
C ILE A 11 0.84 -4.81 -27.66
N VAL A 12 -0.21 -4.91 -28.48
CA VAL A 12 -1.61 -4.96 -28.01
C VAL A 12 -1.96 -6.33 -27.39
N SER A 13 -1.37 -7.43 -27.87
CA SER A 13 -1.56 -8.77 -27.30
C SER A 13 -0.72 -9.06 -26.04
N LEU A 14 0.22 -8.18 -25.70
CA LEU A 14 0.93 -8.21 -24.41
C LEU A 14 0.05 -7.72 -23.24
N PHE A 15 -1.16 -7.22 -23.52
CA PHE A 15 -2.15 -6.76 -22.53
C PHE A 15 -3.26 -7.78 -22.24
N ILE A 16 -3.08 -9.06 -22.60
CA ILE A 16 -4.10 -10.08 -22.34
C ILE A 16 -4.05 -10.55 -20.88
N ALA A 17 -4.96 -9.96 -20.11
CA ALA A 17 -5.73 -10.51 -19.00
C ALA A 17 -4.98 -11.35 -17.95
N ILE A 18 -4.54 -10.68 -16.89
CA ILE A 18 -4.41 -11.29 -15.56
C ILE A 18 -5.53 -10.69 -14.71
N PRO A 19 -6.30 -11.48 -13.95
CA PRO A 19 -7.32 -10.93 -13.07
C PRO A 19 -6.70 -9.91 -12.12
N PHE A 20 -7.26 -8.69 -12.19
CA PHE A 20 -6.96 -7.51 -11.41
C PHE A 20 -6.99 -7.85 -9.92
N MET A 21 -6.02 -7.35 -9.18
CA MET A 21 -6.04 -7.32 -7.72
C MET A 21 -5.59 -5.92 -7.34
N LEU A 22 -6.52 -5.07 -6.88
CA LEU A 22 -6.19 -3.78 -6.29
C LEU A 22 -6.15 -3.97 -4.78
N SER A 23 -4.95 -3.89 -4.24
CA SER A 23 -4.62 -3.92 -2.82
C SER A 23 -4.00 -2.54 -2.53
N ALA A 24 -4.68 -1.66 -1.80
CA ALA A 24 -4.25 -0.24 -1.65
C ALA A 24 -3.45 -0.02 -0.35
N GLN A 25 -3.14 1.20 0.10
CA GLN A 25 -2.26 1.66 1.20
C GLN A 25 -0.82 2.02 0.80
N LEU A 26 -0.75 2.63 -0.37
CA LEU A 26 0.48 3.17 -0.95
C LEU A 26 1.02 4.35 -0.12
N THR A 27 0.14 5.10 0.58
CA THR A 27 0.55 6.23 1.43
C THR A 27 1.52 5.84 2.55
N TYR A 28 1.39 4.65 3.15
CA TYR A 28 2.31 4.18 4.21
C TYR A 28 3.27 3.06 3.77
N GLY A 29 3.24 2.72 2.49
CA GLY A 29 4.13 1.72 1.88
C GLY A 29 3.71 0.27 2.07
N THR A 30 2.44 0.01 2.44
CA THR A 30 1.91 -1.36 2.66
C THR A 30 0.63 -1.61 1.87
N THR A 31 0.14 -2.84 1.85
CA THR A 31 -1.24 -3.10 1.40
C THR A 31 -2.26 -2.82 2.54
N GLY A 32 -3.52 -2.50 2.22
CA GLY A 32 -4.45 -1.73 3.06
C GLY A 32 -5.45 -0.87 2.25
N LEU A 33 -5.99 0.18 2.88
CA LEU A 33 -6.88 1.17 2.25
C LEU A 33 -6.15 2.46 1.85
N LEU A 34 -6.42 3.61 2.43
CA LEU A 34 -5.62 4.81 2.22
C LEU A 34 -4.68 5.00 3.42
N HIS A 35 -5.24 5.22 4.61
CA HIS A 35 -4.58 5.29 5.91
C HIS A 35 -5.01 4.15 6.86
N ALA A 36 -6.22 3.60 6.68
CA ALA A 36 -6.70 2.46 7.46
C ALA A 36 -6.07 1.13 7.01
N PRO A 37 -5.60 0.27 7.93
CA PRO A 37 -5.17 -1.08 7.60
C PRO A 37 -6.33 -1.95 7.13
N SER A 38 -6.05 -2.84 6.17
CA SER A 38 -6.97 -3.88 5.70
C SER A 38 -6.31 -5.27 5.82
N ALA A 39 -7.09 -6.33 5.64
CA ALA A 39 -6.59 -7.71 5.53
C ALA A 39 -6.28 -8.16 4.09
N GLU A 40 -6.28 -7.23 3.13
CA GLU A 40 -5.87 -7.54 1.75
C GLU A 40 -4.36 -7.83 1.71
N MET A 41 -3.93 -8.66 0.76
CA MET A 41 -2.50 -8.95 0.56
C MET A 41 -2.21 -8.93 -0.93
N GLN A 42 -1.01 -8.53 -1.32
CA GLN A 42 -0.56 -8.76 -2.69
C GLN A 42 -0.33 -10.25 -2.96
N LYS A 43 -0.11 -10.60 -4.23
CA LYS A 43 0.36 -11.93 -4.60
C LYS A 43 1.78 -12.16 -4.08
N ASP A 44 2.13 -13.42 -3.87
CA ASP A 44 3.49 -13.80 -3.52
C ASP A 44 4.52 -13.27 -4.54
N LYS A 45 5.69 -12.89 -4.04
CA LYS A 45 6.81 -12.35 -4.82
C LYS A 45 6.50 -11.02 -5.49
N THR A 46 5.51 -10.28 -4.99
CA THR A 46 5.22 -8.92 -5.45
C THR A 46 6.19 -7.95 -4.79
N VAL A 47 6.77 -7.07 -5.60
CA VAL A 47 7.59 -5.94 -5.16
C VAL A 47 6.88 -4.66 -5.57
N MET A 48 6.82 -3.69 -4.66
CA MET A 48 6.27 -2.36 -4.92
C MET A 48 7.30 -1.31 -4.51
N LEU A 49 7.52 -0.35 -5.41
CA LEU A 49 8.36 0.82 -5.19
C LEU A 49 7.47 2.04 -5.34
N GLY A 50 7.33 2.86 -4.31
CA GLY A 50 6.44 4.02 -4.39
C GLY A 50 7.00 5.25 -3.73
N ALA A 51 6.38 6.38 -4.08
CA ALA A 51 6.63 7.66 -3.47
C ALA A 51 5.35 8.48 -3.44
N ASN A 52 5.14 9.22 -2.35
CA ASN A 52 3.95 10.04 -2.16
C ASN A 52 4.32 11.45 -1.71
N PHE A 53 3.56 12.43 -2.20
CA PHE A 53 3.37 13.71 -1.53
C PHE A 53 2.41 13.49 -0.36
N MET A 54 2.78 13.96 0.83
CA MET A 54 1.99 13.83 2.05
C MET A 54 1.61 15.19 2.60
N ASN A 55 0.30 15.37 2.81
CA ASN A 55 -0.20 16.52 3.53
C ASN A 55 0.30 16.55 4.97
N LYS A 56 0.52 17.74 5.54
CA LYS A 56 0.95 17.88 6.94
C LYS A 56 -0.11 17.39 7.93
N GLU A 57 -1.38 17.41 7.53
CA GLU A 57 -2.51 16.99 8.37
C GLU A 57 -2.58 15.46 8.56
N ILE A 58 -1.93 14.68 7.68
CA ILE A 58 -1.81 13.20 7.76
C ILE A 58 -0.52 12.74 8.46
N THR A 59 0.35 13.69 8.86
CA THR A 59 1.63 13.43 9.53
C THR A 59 1.56 13.80 11.02
N PRO A 60 2.58 13.45 11.83
CA PRO A 60 2.62 13.87 13.22
C PRO A 60 2.44 15.40 13.37
N PRO A 61 1.69 15.88 14.39
CA PRO A 61 1.38 17.31 14.54
C PRO A 61 2.60 18.24 14.65
N THR A 62 3.74 17.72 15.11
CA THR A 62 5.01 18.46 15.17
C THR A 62 5.58 18.77 13.78
N TRP A 63 5.08 18.11 12.73
CA TRP A 63 5.52 18.30 11.36
C TRP A 63 4.61 19.32 10.68
N TYR A 64 4.87 20.60 10.93
CA TYR A 64 4.07 21.73 10.44
C TYR A 64 4.23 22.02 8.92
N TYR A 65 4.76 21.09 8.14
CA TYR A 65 5.13 21.24 6.74
C TYR A 65 4.69 20.03 5.91
N TYR A 66 4.39 20.24 4.62
CA TYR A 66 4.17 19.13 3.70
C TYR A 66 5.45 18.34 3.49
N THR A 67 5.34 17.03 3.39
CA THR A 67 6.50 16.16 3.23
C THR A 67 6.29 15.15 2.12
N TYR A 68 7.29 14.33 1.88
CA TYR A 68 7.26 13.24 0.94
C TYR A 68 7.73 11.97 1.65
N ASN A 69 7.21 10.84 1.19
CA ASN A 69 7.81 9.56 1.54
C ASN A 69 8.12 8.75 0.28
N TYR A 70 8.96 7.74 0.47
CA TYR A 70 9.23 6.73 -0.52
C TYR A 70 9.45 5.39 0.18
N TYR A 71 9.16 4.30 -0.50
CA TYR A 71 9.17 2.98 0.13
C TYR A 71 9.49 1.86 -0.85
N LEU A 72 9.98 0.77 -0.26
CA LEU A 72 10.10 -0.55 -0.85
C LEU A 72 9.20 -1.51 -0.06
N ASN A 73 8.26 -2.15 -0.73
CA ASN A 73 7.43 -3.21 -0.19
C ASN A 73 7.73 -4.52 -0.91
N VAL A 74 7.82 -5.61 -0.16
CA VAL A 74 7.95 -6.95 -0.68
C VAL A 74 6.93 -7.86 0.01
N THR A 75 6.00 -8.39 -0.79
CA THR A 75 5.16 -9.51 -0.38
C THR A 75 5.90 -10.81 -0.69
N ILE A 76 6.58 -11.35 0.31
CA ILE A 76 7.48 -12.51 0.17
C ILE A 76 6.64 -13.77 -0.08
N LEU A 77 5.61 -13.96 0.74
CA LEU A 77 4.67 -15.07 0.68
C LEU A 77 3.25 -14.48 0.61
N PRO A 78 2.23 -15.23 0.15
CA PRO A 78 0.89 -14.66 0.03
C PRO A 78 0.26 -14.30 1.38
N TRP A 79 0.92 -14.62 2.49
CA TRP A 79 0.55 -14.31 3.87
C TRP A 79 1.58 -13.44 4.61
N MET A 80 2.69 -13.03 3.98
CA MET A 80 3.76 -12.24 4.61
C MET A 80 4.21 -11.09 3.71
N GLU A 81 4.08 -9.87 4.23
CA GLU A 81 4.49 -8.64 3.57
C GLU A 81 5.37 -7.81 4.51
N VAL A 82 6.46 -7.29 3.96
CA VAL A 82 7.42 -6.42 4.67
C VAL A 82 7.61 -5.15 3.85
N ALA A 83 7.64 -4.01 4.52
CA ALA A 83 7.94 -2.73 3.89
C ALA A 83 9.03 -1.98 4.63
N TYR A 84 9.81 -1.20 3.89
CA TYR A 84 10.73 -0.19 4.40
C TYR A 84 10.31 1.15 3.82
N THR A 85 9.98 2.10 4.69
CA THR A 85 9.47 3.42 4.30
C THR A 85 10.36 4.50 4.89
N CYS A 86 10.71 5.48 4.06
CA CYS A 86 11.43 6.68 4.45
C CYS A 86 10.52 7.89 4.27
N THR A 87 10.42 8.74 5.28
CA THR A 87 9.70 10.01 5.20
C THR A 87 10.65 11.17 5.44
N LEU A 88 10.59 12.19 4.58
CA LEU A 88 11.55 13.29 4.63
C LEU A 88 11.31 14.23 5.82
N PHE A 89 12.41 14.64 6.45
CA PHE A 89 12.44 15.67 7.48
C PHE A 89 12.97 16.98 6.94
N LYS A 90 12.30 18.07 7.31
CA LYS A 90 12.79 19.42 7.04
C LYS A 90 13.77 19.84 8.14
N ALA A 91 14.90 20.41 7.75
CA ALA A 91 15.95 20.88 8.67
C ALA A 91 15.42 21.80 9.77
N GLU A 92 14.47 22.67 9.41
CA GLU A 92 13.85 23.65 10.31
C GLU A 92 13.05 22.99 11.43
N ALA A 93 12.34 21.89 11.11
CA ALA A 93 11.58 21.14 12.11
C ALA A 93 12.47 20.33 13.05
N LEU A 94 13.70 20.03 12.63
CA LEU A 94 14.71 19.37 13.45
C LEU A 94 15.60 20.35 14.22
N GLY A 95 15.37 21.66 14.11
CA GLY A 95 16.22 22.67 14.73
C GLY A 95 17.63 22.74 14.14
N LEU A 96 17.83 22.29 12.89
CA LEU A 96 19.14 22.20 12.25
C LEU A 96 19.55 23.48 11.51
N LYS A 97 18.65 24.46 11.42
CA LYS A 97 18.90 25.76 10.76
C LYS A 97 20.14 26.51 11.31
N PRO A 98 20.40 26.55 12.64
CA PRO A 98 21.61 27.18 13.18
C PRO A 98 22.93 26.51 12.73
N TYR A 99 22.87 25.28 12.24
CA TYR A 99 24.03 24.52 11.74
C TYR A 99 24.18 24.60 10.22
N GLY A 100 23.45 25.51 9.55
CA GLY A 100 23.55 25.76 8.11
C GLY A 100 22.71 24.83 7.23
N TYR A 101 21.93 23.91 7.82
CA TYR A 101 21.04 23.05 7.05
C TYR A 101 19.71 23.74 6.72
N SER A 102 19.17 23.47 5.52
CA SER A 102 17.88 23.99 5.08
C SER A 102 17.14 22.96 4.21
N GLY A 103 15.81 23.06 4.14
CA GLY A 103 15.01 22.17 3.31
C GLY A 103 15.01 20.71 3.79
N PHE A 104 14.71 19.77 2.90
CA PHE A 104 14.70 18.34 3.22
C PHE A 104 16.13 17.81 3.34
N THR A 105 16.63 17.67 4.57
CA THR A 105 18.04 17.30 4.84
C THR A 105 18.21 15.98 5.58
N ASN A 106 17.11 15.39 6.06
CA ASN A 106 17.12 14.17 6.86
C ASN A 106 15.85 13.35 6.56
N GLN A 107 15.73 12.15 7.14
CA GLN A 107 14.57 11.27 6.96
C GLN A 107 14.31 10.38 8.17
N ASP A 108 13.03 10.17 8.47
CA ASP A 108 12.55 9.12 9.35
C ASP A 108 12.45 7.81 8.58
N ARG A 109 12.92 6.70 9.16
CA ARG A 109 12.97 5.41 8.47
C ARG A 109 12.33 4.37 9.36
N TYR A 110 11.38 3.62 8.81
CA TYR A 110 10.71 2.58 9.57
C TYR A 110 10.41 1.35 8.73
N PHE A 111 10.27 0.23 9.43
CA PHE A 111 9.82 -1.03 8.84
C PHE A 111 8.35 -1.28 9.17
N SER A 112 7.66 -1.94 8.25
CA SER A 112 6.33 -2.50 8.50
C SER A 112 6.32 -3.99 8.22
N LEU A 113 5.52 -4.73 8.99
CA LEU A 113 5.31 -6.16 8.84
C LEU A 113 3.81 -6.46 8.85
N ARG A 114 3.34 -7.28 7.92
CA ARG A 114 1.96 -7.76 7.85
C ARG A 114 1.94 -9.27 7.68
N LEU A 115 1.20 -9.93 8.56
CA LEU A 115 1.03 -11.37 8.59
C LEU A 115 -0.46 -11.71 8.48
N ARG A 116 -0.86 -12.34 7.39
CA ARG A 116 -2.23 -12.83 7.21
C ARG A 116 -2.42 -14.13 7.97
N ALA A 117 -3.13 -14.04 9.09
CA ALA A 117 -3.51 -15.18 9.91
C ALA A 117 -4.59 -16.03 9.23
N LEU A 118 -5.59 -15.40 8.60
CA LEU A 118 -6.69 -16.09 7.95
C LEU A 118 -6.88 -15.59 6.52
N LYS A 119 -6.99 -16.52 5.57
CA LYS A 119 -7.47 -16.19 4.22
C LYS A 119 -9.00 -16.08 4.25
N GLU A 120 -9.52 -15.14 3.48
CA GLU A 120 -10.95 -14.98 3.26
C GLU A 120 -11.57 -16.30 2.77
N GLY A 121 -12.69 -16.70 3.38
CA GLY A 121 -13.39 -17.94 3.03
C GLY A 121 -12.69 -19.25 3.44
N GLN A 122 -11.60 -19.20 4.22
CA GLN A 122 -10.77 -20.37 4.50
C GLN A 122 -11.48 -21.48 5.29
N PHE A 123 -12.32 -21.15 6.29
CA PHE A 123 -13.06 -22.14 7.07
C PHE A 123 -14.56 -22.18 6.74
N TRP A 124 -15.17 -21.04 6.41
CA TRP A 124 -16.54 -20.96 5.92
C TRP A 124 -16.71 -19.82 4.91
N LYS A 125 -17.74 -19.91 4.06
CA LYS A 125 -17.99 -19.02 2.91
C LYS A 125 -17.94 -17.52 3.23
N TYR A 126 -18.39 -17.13 4.42
CA TYR A 126 -18.51 -15.72 4.82
C TYR A 126 -17.36 -15.23 5.71
N MET A 127 -16.36 -16.06 6.00
CA MET A 127 -15.26 -15.69 6.88
C MET A 127 -14.40 -14.58 6.25
N PRO A 128 -14.12 -13.46 6.95
CA PRO A 128 -13.21 -12.45 6.46
C PRO A 128 -11.77 -12.96 6.44
N ALA A 129 -10.92 -12.37 5.60
CA ALA A 129 -9.48 -12.44 5.81
C ALA A 129 -9.11 -11.71 7.10
N VAL A 130 -8.07 -12.17 7.79
CA VAL A 130 -7.54 -11.52 9.00
C VAL A 130 -6.04 -11.33 8.86
N VAL A 131 -5.57 -10.10 9.09
CA VAL A 131 -4.15 -9.72 9.13
C VAL A 131 -3.84 -9.11 10.49
N VAL A 132 -2.71 -9.51 11.06
CA VAL A 132 -2.04 -8.76 12.13
C VAL A 132 -0.84 -8.05 11.54
N GLY A 133 -0.59 -6.82 11.97
CA GLY A 133 0.52 -6.06 11.44
C GLY A 133 1.04 -5.00 12.38
N THR A 134 2.18 -4.45 11.99
CA THR A 134 2.82 -3.34 12.68
C THR A 134 3.56 -2.46 11.70
N SER A 135 3.68 -1.18 12.02
CA SER A 135 4.65 -0.27 11.44
C SER A 135 5.45 0.39 12.56
N ASP A 136 6.72 0.62 12.30
CA ASP A 136 7.68 1.23 13.22
C ASP A 136 7.61 0.64 14.66
N PRO A 137 7.67 -0.70 14.82
CA PRO A 137 7.48 -1.34 16.12
C PRO A 137 8.63 -1.09 17.09
N PHE A 138 9.80 -0.70 16.59
CA PHE A 138 11.04 -0.66 17.35
C PHE A 138 11.89 0.54 16.96
N THR A 139 12.42 1.25 17.95
CA THR A 139 13.44 2.28 17.74
C THR A 139 14.70 1.94 18.51
N SER A 140 15.87 2.15 17.89
CA SER A 140 17.16 2.00 18.56
C SER A 140 17.54 3.22 19.40
N SER A 141 16.82 4.34 19.26
CA SER A 141 17.03 5.53 20.08
C SER A 141 16.65 5.24 21.53
N GLY A 142 17.56 5.49 22.48
CA GLY A 142 17.31 5.28 23.92
C GLY A 142 17.25 3.80 24.35
N ASN A 143 18.31 3.03 24.06
CA ASN A 143 18.51 1.63 24.49
C ASN A 143 17.62 0.56 23.82
N GLY A 144 16.96 0.88 22.71
CA GLY A 144 16.14 -0.10 21.99
C GLY A 144 14.79 -0.30 22.67
N VAL A 145 13.76 0.36 22.14
CA VAL A 145 12.41 0.33 22.73
C VAL A 145 11.41 -0.21 21.72
N VAL A 146 10.67 -1.25 22.10
CA VAL A 146 9.49 -1.72 21.37
C VAL A 146 8.29 -0.87 21.77
N ALA A 147 7.49 -0.47 20.80
CA ALA A 147 6.34 0.44 20.97
C ALA A 147 6.77 1.75 21.67
N PRO A 148 7.65 2.55 21.04
CA PRO A 148 8.18 3.78 21.64
C PRO A 148 7.06 4.73 22.02
N THR A 149 7.22 5.40 23.17
CA THR A 149 6.25 6.39 23.68
C THR A 149 6.55 7.79 23.15
N GLU A 150 7.83 8.13 22.99
CA GLU A 150 8.37 9.44 22.60
C GLU A 150 9.58 9.28 21.67
N GLY A 151 10.07 10.39 21.09
CA GLY A 151 11.23 10.38 20.18
C GLY A 151 10.91 9.76 18.81
N ASN A 152 11.86 9.05 18.21
CA ASN A 152 11.63 8.29 16.96
C ASN A 152 10.54 7.21 17.17
N GLY A 153 9.90 6.74 16.09
CA GLY A 153 8.69 5.91 16.24
C GLY A 153 7.41 6.62 15.76
N TYR A 154 7.50 7.63 14.91
CA TYR A 154 6.39 8.52 14.57
C TYR A 154 5.21 7.77 13.92
N PHE A 155 5.51 6.69 13.20
CA PHE A 155 4.52 5.85 12.53
C PHE A 155 4.28 4.53 13.28
N SER A 156 4.61 4.50 14.58
CA SER A 156 4.47 3.30 15.40
C SER A 156 3.00 2.93 15.57
N ARG A 157 2.64 1.73 15.12
CA ARG A 157 1.32 1.12 15.36
C ARG A 157 1.39 -0.38 15.29
N PHE A 158 0.49 -1.01 16.02
CA PHE A 158 0.12 -2.41 15.96
C PHE A 158 -1.35 -2.46 15.60
N TYR A 159 -1.74 -3.43 14.78
CA TYR A 159 -3.13 -3.55 14.37
C TYR A 159 -3.53 -4.98 14.07
N ILE A 160 -4.83 -5.20 14.19
CA ILE A 160 -5.54 -6.32 13.59
C ILE A 160 -6.52 -5.76 12.57
N ALA A 161 -6.61 -6.38 11.41
CA ALA A 161 -7.51 -5.99 10.34
C ALA A 161 -8.29 -7.21 9.83
N ALA A 162 -9.55 -6.99 9.48
CA ALA A 162 -10.44 -7.93 8.85
C ALA A 162 -10.98 -7.34 7.54
N THR A 163 -10.99 -8.12 6.47
CA THR A 163 -11.54 -7.73 5.16
C THR A 163 -12.45 -8.81 4.63
N ARG A 164 -13.61 -8.42 4.09
CA ARG A 164 -14.47 -9.30 3.29
C ARG A 164 -14.94 -8.58 2.02
N HIS A 165 -14.92 -9.30 0.91
CA HIS A 165 -15.46 -8.87 -0.36
C HIS A 165 -16.86 -9.46 -0.58
N VAL A 166 -17.85 -8.58 -0.71
CA VAL A 166 -19.23 -8.93 -0.98
C VAL A 166 -19.52 -8.73 -2.46
N GLN A 167 -20.15 -9.74 -3.07
CA GLN A 167 -20.58 -9.68 -4.46
C GLN A 167 -22.00 -9.09 -4.50
N LEU A 168 -22.17 -7.98 -5.21
CA LEU A 168 -23.46 -7.31 -5.45
C LEU A 168 -23.76 -7.36 -6.95
N GLY A 169 -24.37 -8.45 -7.40
CA GLY A 169 -24.57 -8.70 -8.83
C GLY A 169 -23.22 -8.85 -9.57
N ARG A 170 -22.91 -7.93 -10.47
CA ARG A 170 -21.63 -7.87 -11.20
C ARG A 170 -20.54 -7.09 -10.46
N GLU A 171 -20.91 -6.38 -9.40
CA GLU A 171 -20.02 -5.50 -8.66
C GLU A 171 -19.40 -6.23 -7.46
N THR A 172 -18.17 -5.87 -7.10
CA THR A 172 -17.49 -6.36 -5.89
C THR A 172 -17.21 -5.19 -4.97
N VAL A 173 -17.65 -5.30 -3.72
CA VAL A 173 -17.42 -4.29 -2.68
C VAL A 173 -16.59 -4.92 -1.55
N GLY A 174 -15.44 -4.34 -1.24
CA GLY A 174 -14.65 -4.68 -0.06
C GLY A 174 -15.18 -3.95 1.17
N VAL A 175 -15.39 -4.68 2.25
CA VAL A 175 -15.73 -4.15 3.58
C VAL A 175 -14.56 -4.46 4.51
N HIS A 176 -14.09 -3.44 5.20
CA HIS A 176 -12.84 -3.48 5.96
C HIS A 176 -13.07 -2.93 7.37
N LEU A 177 -12.54 -3.63 8.36
CA LEU A 177 -12.55 -3.23 9.75
C LEU A 177 -11.18 -3.49 10.35
N SER A 178 -10.64 -2.56 11.11
CA SER A 178 -9.39 -2.74 11.83
C SER A 178 -9.43 -2.05 13.19
N TYR A 179 -8.53 -2.48 14.05
CA TYR A 179 -8.28 -1.86 15.34
C TYR A 179 -6.79 -1.53 15.42
N LEU A 180 -6.48 -0.26 15.67
CA LEU A 180 -5.12 0.26 15.79
C LEU A 180 -4.77 0.52 17.25
N TYR A 181 -3.52 0.24 17.59
CA TYR A 181 -2.94 0.47 18.90
C TYR A 181 -1.49 0.93 18.81
N ASN A 182 -1.15 1.96 19.57
CA ASN A 182 0.20 2.44 19.81
C ASN A 182 0.28 3.11 21.20
N LYS A 183 1.51 3.28 21.69
CA LYS A 183 1.81 3.93 22.97
C LYS A 183 2.34 5.36 22.80
N ARG A 184 2.33 5.90 21.57
CA ARG A 184 2.85 7.25 21.29
C ARG A 184 2.09 8.28 22.10
N ILE A 185 2.76 9.33 22.55
CA ILE A 185 2.11 10.43 23.26
C ILE A 185 1.63 11.49 22.25
N GLU A 186 2.48 11.83 21.28
CA GLU A 186 2.28 12.94 20.34
C GLU A 186 1.33 12.61 19.17
N TYR A 187 1.27 11.34 18.75
CA TYR A 187 0.49 10.92 17.58
C TYR A 187 -0.27 9.61 17.82
N LYS A 188 -1.28 9.69 18.69
CA LYS A 188 -2.14 8.55 19.07
C LYS A 188 -3.16 8.24 17.98
N LEU A 189 -2.80 7.36 17.05
CA LEU A 189 -3.75 6.68 16.16
C LEU A 189 -4.23 5.37 16.79
N ASN A 190 -5.15 5.48 17.76
CA ASN A 190 -5.72 4.34 18.49
C ASN A 190 -7.22 4.26 18.28
N GLY A 191 -7.71 3.04 18.11
CA GLY A 191 -9.13 2.74 18.06
C GLY A 191 -9.55 2.06 16.77
N ILE A 192 -10.85 2.13 16.50
CA ILE A 192 -11.47 1.48 15.34
C ILE A 192 -11.14 2.30 14.09
N ALA A 193 -10.74 1.62 13.04
CA ALA A 193 -10.74 2.12 11.67
C ALA A 193 -11.61 1.21 10.81
N ALA A 194 -12.25 1.77 9.81
CA ALA A 194 -13.14 1.04 8.92
C ALA A 194 -13.15 1.67 7.54
N GLY A 195 -13.51 0.90 6.53
CA GLY A 195 -13.66 1.44 5.21
C GLY A 195 -14.38 0.51 4.25
N ILE A 196 -14.75 1.09 3.13
CA ILE A 196 -15.36 0.43 2.00
C ILE A 196 -14.47 0.68 0.78
N SER A 197 -14.26 -0.35 -0.01
CA SER A 197 -13.64 -0.22 -1.30
C SER A 197 -14.52 -0.77 -2.41
N TYR A 198 -14.46 -0.15 -3.58
CA TYR A 198 -15.29 -0.51 -4.71
C TYR A 198 -14.48 -0.51 -6.00
N ASN A 199 -14.57 -1.61 -6.73
CA ASN A 199 -13.98 -1.77 -8.06
C ASN A 199 -15.11 -1.90 -9.09
N PRO A 200 -15.34 -0.88 -9.93
CA PRO A 200 -16.41 -0.94 -10.91
C PRO A 200 -16.16 -2.05 -11.93
N SER A 201 -17.17 -2.89 -12.17
CA SER A 201 -17.04 -4.01 -13.11
C SER A 201 -16.70 -3.58 -14.54
N PHE A 202 -17.18 -2.40 -14.95
CA PHE A 202 -16.89 -1.78 -16.25
C PHE A 202 -15.49 -1.15 -16.31
N HIS A 203 -14.86 -0.89 -15.16
CA HIS A 203 -13.53 -0.29 -15.09
C HIS A 203 -12.69 -0.85 -13.92
N PRO A 204 -12.26 -2.12 -14.00
CA PRO A 204 -11.64 -2.83 -12.87
C PRO A 204 -10.25 -2.31 -12.48
N GLN A 205 -9.64 -1.43 -13.28
CA GLN A 205 -8.38 -0.74 -12.97
C GLN A 205 -8.57 0.36 -11.92
N LEU A 206 -9.79 0.85 -11.73
CA LEU A 206 -10.15 1.86 -10.75
C LEU A 206 -10.60 1.18 -9.45
N LYS A 207 -10.06 1.62 -8.32
CA LYS A 207 -10.57 1.32 -6.96
C LYS A 207 -10.93 2.63 -6.29
N LEU A 208 -12.20 2.79 -5.94
CA LEU A 208 -12.68 3.87 -5.09
C LEU A 208 -12.61 3.41 -3.64
N ILE A 209 -12.21 4.31 -2.74
CA ILE A 209 -12.02 4.01 -1.33
C ILE A 209 -12.64 5.12 -0.49
N ALA A 210 -13.42 4.70 0.51
CA ALA A 210 -13.93 5.56 1.57
C ALA A 210 -13.55 4.94 2.92
N GLU A 211 -12.94 5.70 3.81
CA GLU A 211 -12.49 5.17 5.09
C GLU A 211 -12.57 6.18 6.24
N TYR A 212 -12.47 5.62 7.43
CA TYR A 212 -12.19 6.29 8.70
C TYR A 212 -10.96 5.62 9.32
N ASP A 213 -9.91 6.39 9.59
CA ASP A 213 -8.57 5.87 9.95
C ASP A 213 -8.28 5.89 11.47
N SER A 214 -9.32 5.87 12.30
CA SER A 214 -9.33 6.13 13.76
C SER A 214 -9.21 7.59 14.18
N LYS A 215 -8.95 8.51 13.24
CA LYS A 215 -8.86 9.94 13.50
C LYS A 215 -9.78 10.73 12.57
N ASP A 216 -9.67 10.49 11.28
CA ASP A 216 -10.28 11.30 10.23
C ASP A 216 -10.93 10.42 9.15
N PHE A 217 -11.88 11.01 8.41
CA PHE A 217 -12.43 10.39 7.21
C PHE A 217 -11.57 10.74 6.00
N ALA A 218 -11.40 9.80 5.08
CA ALA A 218 -10.74 10.04 3.81
C ALA A 218 -11.52 9.40 2.65
N LEU A 219 -11.58 10.13 1.54
CA LEU A 219 -12.04 9.60 0.26
C LEU A 219 -10.88 9.64 -0.73
N GLY A 220 -10.74 8.58 -1.51
CA GLY A 220 -9.65 8.47 -2.45
C GLY A 220 -9.92 7.46 -3.55
N ALA A 221 -9.00 7.44 -4.49
CA ALA A 221 -9.02 6.51 -5.60
C ALA A 221 -7.61 6.01 -5.89
N THR A 222 -7.53 4.76 -6.31
CA THR A 222 -6.32 4.21 -6.91
C THR A 222 -6.63 3.75 -8.34
N TYR A 223 -5.68 3.97 -9.24
CA TYR A 223 -5.83 3.63 -10.65
C TYR A 223 -4.60 2.87 -11.14
N LEU A 224 -4.82 1.70 -11.75
CA LEU A 224 -3.75 0.86 -12.29
C LEU A 224 -3.47 1.21 -13.77
N LEU A 225 -2.38 1.95 -14.00
CA LEU A 225 -1.84 2.30 -15.31
C LEU A 225 -0.89 1.20 -15.80
N PHE A 226 -1.02 0.82 -17.08
CA PHE A 226 -0.10 -0.09 -17.77
C PHE A 226 0.18 -1.41 -17.04
N ASN A 227 -0.77 -1.89 -16.21
CA ASN A 227 -0.65 -3.09 -15.37
C ASN A 227 0.49 -3.09 -14.32
N HIS A 228 1.19 -1.97 -14.14
CA HIS A 228 2.36 -1.88 -13.28
C HIS A 228 2.42 -0.62 -12.42
N LEU A 229 1.77 0.47 -12.84
CA LEU A 229 1.88 1.75 -12.17
C LEU A 229 0.55 2.08 -11.49
N HIS A 230 0.50 1.99 -10.17
CA HIS A 230 -0.63 2.51 -9.41
C HIS A 230 -0.45 4.02 -9.20
N ALA A 231 -1.47 4.80 -9.57
CA ALA A 231 -1.61 6.18 -9.14
C ALA A 231 -2.65 6.23 -8.01
N GLN A 232 -2.32 6.89 -6.90
CA GLN A 232 -3.23 7.10 -5.78
C GLN A 232 -3.42 8.59 -5.52
N VAL A 233 -4.66 8.96 -5.27
CA VAL A 233 -5.06 10.29 -4.81
C VAL A 233 -6.06 10.15 -3.68
N GLU A 234 -5.99 11.05 -2.70
CA GLU A 234 -6.92 11.09 -1.59
C GLU A 234 -7.13 12.51 -1.06
N LEU A 235 -8.27 12.69 -0.40
CA LEU A 235 -8.65 13.88 0.34
C LEU A 235 -9.03 13.48 1.77
N GLN A 236 -8.11 13.71 2.71
CA GLN A 236 -8.41 13.56 4.14
C GLN A 236 -9.28 14.74 4.59
N ARG A 237 -10.29 14.46 5.43
CA ARG A 237 -11.35 15.40 5.82
C ARG A 237 -12.02 16.08 4.64
N MET A 238 -12.01 15.44 3.46
CA MET A 238 -12.51 16.02 2.20
C MET A 238 -11.80 17.30 1.76
N LYS A 239 -10.63 17.60 2.32
CA LYS A 239 -9.95 18.90 2.14
C LYS A 239 -8.46 18.76 1.85
N TYR A 240 -7.79 17.84 2.53
CA TYR A 240 -6.34 17.76 2.55
C TYR A 240 -5.85 16.71 1.57
N PHE A 241 -5.30 17.18 0.45
CA PHE A 241 -4.80 16.32 -0.61
C PHE A 241 -3.51 15.60 -0.20
N THR A 242 -3.47 14.30 -0.48
CA THR A 242 -2.28 13.44 -0.50
C THR A 242 -2.34 12.60 -1.77
N GLY A 243 -1.19 12.22 -2.31
CA GLY A 243 -1.18 11.38 -3.51
C GLY A 243 0.22 10.92 -3.89
N GLY A 244 0.27 9.88 -4.70
CA GLY A 244 1.54 9.28 -5.08
C GLY A 244 1.43 8.24 -6.17
N LEU A 245 2.60 7.69 -6.50
CA LEU A 245 2.78 6.71 -7.54
C LEU A 245 3.49 5.48 -6.97
N THR A 246 3.11 4.31 -7.46
CA THR A 246 3.72 3.05 -7.07
C THR A 246 3.94 2.18 -8.29
N PHE A 247 5.19 1.82 -8.54
CA PHE A 247 5.55 0.81 -9.51
C PHE A 247 5.54 -0.58 -8.86
N GLN A 248 4.78 -1.51 -9.45
CA GLN A 248 4.57 -2.87 -8.98
C GLN A 248 5.00 -3.89 -10.04
N PHE A 249 5.78 -4.87 -9.61
CA PHE A 249 6.17 -6.00 -10.44
C PHE A 249 6.29 -7.28 -9.61
N ARG A 250 6.32 -8.43 -10.28
CA ARG A 250 6.44 -9.74 -9.63
C ARG A 250 7.77 -10.38 -9.99
N LEU A 251 8.49 -10.87 -8.97
CA LEU A 251 9.72 -11.62 -9.18
C LEU A 251 9.39 -13.00 -9.77
N SER A 252 9.96 -13.30 -10.93
CA SER A 252 9.81 -14.60 -11.58
C SER A 252 10.82 -15.58 -10.98
N GLY A 253 10.35 -16.70 -10.44
CA GLY A 253 11.22 -17.80 -10.01
C GLY A 253 11.82 -18.55 -11.20
N LYS A 254 12.79 -19.45 -10.97
CA LYS A 254 13.38 -20.34 -12.00
C LYS A 254 12.31 -21.06 -12.85
N ASP A 255 11.16 -21.38 -12.27
CA ASP A 255 10.03 -22.03 -12.97
C ASP A 255 9.22 -21.09 -13.87
N GLY A 256 9.15 -19.80 -13.54
CA GLY A 256 8.51 -18.80 -14.38
C GLY A 256 9.29 -18.55 -15.67
N MET A 257 10.63 -18.57 -15.59
CA MET A 257 11.50 -18.52 -16.76
C MET A 257 11.37 -19.77 -17.64
N LYS A 258 11.32 -20.97 -17.04
CA LYS A 258 11.05 -22.22 -17.78
C LYS A 258 9.68 -22.21 -18.45
N LYS A 259 8.64 -21.71 -17.77
CA LYS A 259 7.27 -21.61 -18.33
C LYS A 259 7.17 -20.58 -19.45
N GLN A 260 7.83 -19.43 -19.32
CA GLN A 260 7.94 -18.44 -20.41
C GLN A 260 8.73 -18.98 -21.61
N LYS A 261 9.82 -19.71 -21.36
CA LYS A 261 10.63 -20.35 -22.41
C LYS A 261 9.82 -21.42 -23.15
N ARG A 262 9.14 -22.32 -22.42
CA ARG A 262 8.24 -23.34 -22.98
C ARG A 262 7.09 -22.74 -23.77
N ASN A 263 6.47 -21.65 -23.29
CA ASN A 263 5.40 -20.98 -24.01
C ASN A 263 5.89 -20.24 -25.28
N LYS A 264 7.13 -19.75 -25.30
CA LYS A 264 7.76 -19.21 -26.52
C LYS A 264 8.04 -20.32 -27.53
N GLU A 265 8.58 -21.46 -27.10
CA GLU A 265 8.87 -22.63 -27.94
C GLU A 265 7.59 -23.23 -28.54
N LEU A 266 6.51 -23.34 -27.76
CA LEU A 266 5.21 -23.82 -28.26
C LEU A 266 4.60 -22.87 -29.30
N LYS A 267 4.71 -21.55 -29.11
CA LYS A 267 4.24 -20.56 -30.10
C LYS A 267 5.05 -20.55 -31.40
N GLN A 268 6.33 -20.95 -31.35
CA GLN A 268 7.16 -21.11 -32.55
C GLN A 268 6.83 -22.40 -33.31
N LYS A 269 6.39 -23.45 -32.63
CA LYS A 269 5.95 -24.71 -33.26
C LYS A 269 4.54 -24.66 -33.88
N MET A 270 3.77 -23.62 -33.55
CA MET A 270 2.41 -23.39 -34.07
C MET A 270 2.36 -22.33 -35.19
N LYS A 271 3.52 -21.89 -35.68
CA LYS A 271 3.68 -21.11 -36.91
C LYS A 271 4.36 -21.98 -37.96
#